data_AF-A0A7C1PV48-F1
#
_entry.id   AF-A0A7C1PV48-F1
#
_cell.length_a   1.000
_cell.length_b   1.000
_cell.length_c   1.000
_cell.angle_alpha   90.00
_cell.angle_beta   90.00
_cell.angle_gamma   90.00
#
_symmetry.space_group_name_H-M   'P 1'
#
loop_
_entity.id
_entity.type
_entity.pdbx_description
1 polymer ?
#
loop_
_entity_poly.entity_id
_entity_poly.type
_entity_poly.pdbx_seq_one_letter_code
_entity_poly.pdbx_strand_id
1 'polypeptide(L)' 'MTNTEKMNTKQENFKRLCEKRMDNALAKISLIGNLAGSQYEKSEEQIEQVNEALSNAVVAVVERLEGTSKDKSHGFILKD' A
#
# COMPACT_ATOMS: atom_id res chain seq x y z
N MET A 1 -12.59 -33.46 -0.34
CA MET A 1 -12.06 -32.32 0.44
C MET A 1 -13.16 -31.76 1.32
N THR A 2 -12.93 -31.70 2.62
CA THR A 2 -13.87 -31.19 3.62
C THR A 2 -13.88 -29.64 3.63
N ASN A 3 -14.89 -29.01 4.24
CA ASN A 3 -14.95 -27.54 4.36
C ASN A 3 -13.78 -26.96 5.17
N THR A 4 -13.29 -27.71 6.16
CA THR A 4 -12.15 -27.33 7.01
C THR A 4 -10.86 -27.28 6.21
N GLU A 5 -10.60 -28.27 5.35
CA GLU A 5 -9.43 -28.28 4.46
C GLU A 5 -9.46 -27.09 3.49
N LYS A 6 -10.62 -26.77 2.90
CA LYS A 6 -10.77 -25.63 1.99
C LYS A 6 -10.51 -24.28 2.67
N MET A 7 -10.92 -24.10 3.93
CA MET A 7 -10.66 -22.86 4.68
C MET A 7 -9.17 -22.69 5.00
N ASN A 8 -8.52 -23.78 5.41
CA ASN A 8 -7.08 -23.78 5.66
C ASN A 8 -6.31 -23.33 4.41
N THR A 9 -6.65 -23.89 3.24
CA THR A 9 -6.06 -23.49 1.96
C THR A 9 -6.33 -22.01 1.59
N LYS A 10 -7.48 -21.45 1.95
CA LYS A 10 -7.77 -20.01 1.70
C LYS A 10 -6.92 -19.11 2.59
N GLN A 11 -6.78 -19.45 3.86
CA GLN A 11 -5.95 -18.70 4.82
C GLN A 11 -4.46 -18.79 4.46
N GLU A 12 -3.97 -19.97 4.09
CA GLU A 12 -2.60 -20.17 3.62
C GLU A 12 -2.31 -19.38 2.34
N ASN A 13 -3.26 -19.38 1.39
CA ASN A 13 -3.13 -18.58 0.19
C ASN A 13 -3.14 -17.08 0.48
N PHE A 14 -4.00 -16.62 1.39
CA PHE A 14 -3.99 -15.23 1.85
C PHE A 14 -2.64 -14.88 2.45
N LYS A 15 -2.13 -15.67 3.39
CA LYS A 15 -0.82 -15.46 4.03
C LYS A 15 0.30 -15.35 2.98
N ARG A 16 0.43 -16.35 2.12
CA ARG A 16 1.48 -16.40 1.08
C ARG A 16 1.42 -15.21 0.13
N LEU A 17 0.22 -14.82 -0.30
CA LEU A 17 0.04 -13.67 -1.19
C LEU A 17 0.28 -12.36 -0.47
N CYS A 18 -0.16 -12.24 0.78
CA CYS A 18 0.02 -11.06 1.61
C CYS A 18 1.50 -10.79 1.85
N GLU A 19 2.26 -11.79 2.31
CA GLU A 19 3.72 -11.68 2.53
C GLU A 19 4.42 -11.19 1.27
N LYS A 20 4.25 -11.89 0.14
CA LYS A 20 4.88 -11.49 -1.13
C LYS A 20 4.49 -10.08 -1.59
N ARG A 21 3.23 -9.68 -1.39
CA ARG A 21 2.76 -8.35 -1.81
C ARG A 21 3.26 -7.25 -0.88
N MET A 22 3.34 -7.54 0.42
CA MET A 22 3.84 -6.62 1.42
C MET A 22 5.33 -6.35 1.22
N ASP A 23 6.14 -7.38 0.99
CA ASP A 23 7.56 -7.22 0.69
C ASP A 23 7.79 -6.28 -0.51
N ASN A 24 7.02 -6.48 -1.58
CA ASN A 24 7.07 -5.61 -2.76
C ASN A 24 6.61 -4.18 -2.46
N ALA A 25 5.52 -4.01 -1.71
CA ALA A 25 4.99 -2.70 -1.36
C ALA A 25 5.98 -1.90 -0.50
N LEU A 26 6.51 -2.54 0.55
CA LEU A 26 7.52 -1.94 1.43
C LEU A 26 8.78 -1.55 0.66
N ALA A 27 9.27 -2.41 -0.24
CA ALA A 27 10.42 -2.07 -1.08
C ALA A 27 10.16 -0.83 -1.96
N LYS A 28 8.96 -0.67 -2.50
CA LYS A 28 8.59 0.53 -3.29
C LYS A 28 8.46 1.77 -2.42
N ILE A 29 7.87 1.66 -1.23
CA ILE A 29 7.79 2.76 -0.26
C ILE A 29 9.19 3.22 0.16
N SER A 30 10.13 2.30 0.37
CA SER A 30 11.52 2.65 0.67
C SER A 30 12.18 3.47 -0.44
N LEU A 31 11.88 3.18 -1.72
CA LEU A 31 12.40 3.99 -2.83
C LEU A 31 11.88 5.44 -2.79
N ILE A 32 10.65 5.65 -2.35
CA ILE A 32 10.11 7.00 -2.12
C ILE A 32 10.88 7.68 -0.98
N GLY A 33 11.11 6.96 0.12
CA GLY A 33 11.92 7.47 1.24
C GLY A 33 13.35 7.84 0.84
N ASN A 34 13.95 7.14 -0.13
CA ASN A 34 15.28 7.45 -0.63
C ASN A 34 15.37 8.84 -1.33
N LEU A 35 14.24 9.43 -1.72
CA LEU A 35 14.18 10.82 -2.20
C LEU A 35 14.47 11.84 -1.09
N ALA A 36 14.60 11.40 0.16
CA ALA A 36 15.16 12.19 1.25
C ALA A 36 16.66 12.50 1.06
N GLY A 37 17.36 11.76 0.18
CA GLY A 37 18.78 11.94 -0.08
C GLY A 37 19.15 13.33 -0.58
N SER A 38 20.43 13.70 -0.41
CA SER A 38 20.97 15.02 -0.77
C SER A 38 20.99 15.31 -2.27
N GLN A 39 20.60 14.35 -3.10
CA GLN A 39 20.51 14.49 -4.56
C GLN A 39 19.22 15.21 -5.00
N TYR A 40 18.25 15.40 -4.09
CA TYR A 40 16.94 15.93 -4.41
C TYR A 40 16.57 17.10 -3.50
N GLU A 41 16.21 18.22 -4.12
CA GLU A 41 15.52 19.32 -3.45
C GLU A 41 14.01 19.07 -3.52
N LYS A 42 13.32 19.40 -2.43
CA LYS A 42 11.87 19.22 -2.30
C LYS A 42 11.31 20.34 -1.44
N SER A 43 10.19 20.91 -1.86
CA SER A 43 9.46 21.88 -1.06
C SER A 43 8.72 21.20 0.09
N GLU A 44 8.34 21.97 1.10
CA GLU A 44 7.46 21.49 2.17
C GLU A 44 6.12 21.00 1.60
N GLU A 45 5.57 21.68 0.61
CA GLU A 45 4.34 21.31 -0.08
C GLU A 45 4.46 19.97 -0.82
N GLN A 46 5.59 19.72 -1.50
CA GLN A 46 5.84 18.42 -2.15
C GLN A 46 5.95 17.28 -1.12
N ILE A 47 6.54 17.54 0.05
CA ILE A 47 6.59 16.57 1.15
C ILE A 47 5.18 16.28 1.66
N GLU A 48 4.36 17.31 1.84
CA GLU A 48 2.96 17.17 2.28
C GLU A 48 2.13 16.35 1.29
N GLN A 49 2.21 16.67 -0.01
CA GLN A 49 1.51 15.92 -1.06
C GLN A 49 1.89 14.43 -1.09
N VAL A 50 3.18 14.11 -0.90
CA VAL A 50 3.66 12.71 -0.82
C VAL A 50 3.12 12.01 0.44
N ASN A 51 3.14 12.68 1.59
CA ASN A 51 2.62 12.13 2.84
C ASN A 51 1.12 11.88 2.77
N GLU A 52 0.35 12.83 2.22
CA GLU A 52 -1.09 12.68 2.01
C GLU A 52 -1.39 11.49 1.10
N ALA A 53 -0.68 11.36 -0.01
CA ALA A 53 -0.86 10.25 -0.95
C ALA A 53 -0.57 8.88 -0.31
N LEU A 54 0.52 8.76 0.45
CA LEU A 54 0.87 7.53 1.17
C LEU A 54 -0.19 7.18 2.23
N SER A 55 -0.62 8.18 3.01
CA SER A 55 -1.64 8.00 4.05
C SER A 55 -2.97 7.54 3.44
N ASN A 56 -3.45 8.23 2.41
CA ASN A 56 -4.69 7.90 1.72
C ASN A 56 -4.65 6.48 1.10
N ALA A 57 -3.51 6.08 0.53
CA ALA A 57 -3.33 4.74 0.00
C ALA A 57 -3.42 3.66 1.10
N VAL A 58 -2.81 3.90 2.27
CA VAL A 58 -2.88 2.98 3.41
C VAL A 58 -4.31 2.87 3.95
N VAL A 59 -4.98 4.01 4.15
CA VAL A 59 -6.38 4.04 4.60
C VAL A 59 -7.27 3.23 3.66
N ALA A 60 -7.18 3.46 2.35
CA ALA A 60 -7.98 2.74 1.36
C ALA A 60 -7.73 1.22 1.37
N VAL A 61 -6.49 0.78 1.63
CA VAL A 61 -6.17 -0.65 1.77
C VAL A 61 -6.79 -1.24 3.04
N VAL A 62 -6.67 -0.55 4.18
CA VAL A 62 -7.22 -0.99 5.46
C VAL A 62 -8.74 -1.10 5.38
N GLU A 63 -9.42 -0.09 4.85
CA GLU A 63 -10.89 -0.12 4.66
C GLU A 63 -11.31 -1.32 3.81
N ARG A 64 -10.54 -1.68 2.76
CA ARG A 64 -10.86 -2.84 1.91
C ARG A 64 -10.66 -4.17 2.64
N LEU A 65 -9.65 -4.26 3.51
CA LEU A 65 -9.38 -5.46 4.32
C LEU A 65 -10.43 -5.65 5.40
N GLU A 66 -10.92 -4.56 6.00
CA GLU A 66 -12.01 -4.56 6.98
C GLU A 66 -13.39 -4.77 6.34
N GLY A 67 -13.48 -4.65 4.99
CA GLY A 67 -14.70 -4.83 4.24
C GLY A 67 -15.64 -3.61 4.27
N THR A 68 -15.11 -2.43 4.57
CA THR A 68 -15.89 -1.19 4.80
C THR A 68 -16.00 -0.29 3.56
N SER A 69 -15.31 -0.56 2.45
CA SER A 69 -15.24 0.33 1.27
C SER A 69 -15.82 -0.24 -0.04
N LYS A 70 -16.48 0.63 -0.83
CA LYS A 70 -16.92 0.39 -2.23
C LYS A 70 -15.86 0.91 -3.19
N ASP A 71 -15.49 0.08 -4.17
CA ASP A 71 -14.34 0.25 -5.06
C ASP A 71 -14.25 1.64 -5.76
N LYS A 72 -13.09 2.29 -5.62
CA LYS A 72 -12.64 3.46 -6.40
C LYS A 72 -11.14 3.37 -6.58
N SER A 73 -10.66 3.23 -7.80
CA SER A 73 -9.25 3.32 -8.16
C SER A 73 -8.84 4.79 -8.31
N HIS A 74 -7.80 5.23 -7.61
CA HIS A 74 -7.19 6.55 -7.83
C HIS A 74 -5.69 6.38 -8.14
N GLY A 75 -5.25 6.98 -9.24
CA GLY A 75 -3.83 7.22 -9.52
C GLY A 75 -3.37 8.51 -8.86
N PHE A 76 -2.11 8.56 -8.42
CA PHE A 76 -1.49 9.75 -7.84
C PHE A 76 -0.76 10.57 -8.90
N ILE A 77 -0.88 11.90 -8.85
CA ILE A 77 -0.17 12.86 -9.69
C ILE A 77 0.28 14.00 -8.78
N LEU A 78 1.59 14.27 -8.75
CA LEU A 78 2.18 15.41 -8.02
C LEU A 78 1.86 16.72 -8.77
N LYS A 79 1.56 17.80 -8.05
CA LYS A 79 1.31 19.13 -8.63
C LYS A 79 2.34 20.13 -8.12
N ASP A 80 2.72 21.06 -8.99
CA ASP A 80 3.69 22.13 -8.74
C ASP A 80 3.15 23.23 -7.81
#